data_AF-A0A445EPA2-F1
#
_entry.id   AF-A0A445EPA2-F1
#
_cell.length_a   1.000
_cell.length_b   1.000
_cell.length_c   1.000
_cell.angle_alpha   90.00
_cell.angle_beta   90.00
_cell.angle_gamma   90.00
#
_symmetry.space_group_name_H-M   'P 1'
#
loop_
_entity.id
_entity.type
_entity.pdbx_description
1 polymer ?
#
loop_
_entity_poly.entity_id
_entity_poly.type
_entity_poly.pdbx_seq_one_letter_code
_entity_poly.pdbx_strand_id
1 'polypeptide(L)'
;MQTHNRNYHFILLLILFVSSFSATAQDLLRSSCSHARYPALCIKTLSPYATGSATPMDLAQAAVRVSLARSRSLSTYVTTLQSQMQQQAPPSTDRAALKDCVLQIADSVDELTRTLSELKNMRVGTASFQWHLSNARTWTSTSLTNCYSCVSGFGGSDGKVGLDVKQRVNSVGMLTSNALYLITRIGGADNGVGGGN
;
A
#
# COMPACT_ATOMS: atom_id res chain seq x y z
N MET A 1 26.46 12.48 -47.84
CA MET A 1 25.45 13.19 -47.01
C MET A 1 24.22 12.29 -46.85
N GLN A 2 24.19 11.36 -45.89
CA GLN A 2 22.99 10.49 -45.67
C GLN A 2 22.90 9.88 -44.26
N THR A 3 23.71 10.34 -43.30
CA THR A 3 23.74 9.81 -41.92
C THR A 3 22.79 10.53 -40.97
N HIS A 4 22.29 11.71 -41.32
CA HIS A 4 21.38 12.49 -40.47
C HIS A 4 19.99 11.83 -40.37
N ASN A 5 19.40 11.40 -41.50
CA ASN A 5 18.01 10.92 -41.57
C ASN A 5 17.78 9.57 -40.87
N ARG A 6 18.79 8.68 -40.85
CA ARG A 6 18.72 7.38 -40.16
C ARG A 6 18.69 7.54 -38.64
N ASN A 7 19.36 8.57 -38.11
CA ASN A 7 19.36 8.89 -36.69
C ASN A 7 18.01 9.48 -36.26
N TYR A 8 17.37 10.34 -37.06
CA TYR A 8 16.01 10.84 -36.74
C TYR A 8 14.98 9.73 -36.77
N HIS A 9 15.06 8.81 -37.73
CA HIS A 9 14.14 7.68 -37.79
C HIS A 9 14.31 6.75 -36.58
N PHE A 10 15.55 6.50 -36.14
CA PHE A 10 15.82 5.76 -34.91
C PHE A 10 15.29 6.50 -33.66
N ILE A 11 15.52 7.81 -33.57
CA ILE A 11 15.03 8.64 -32.46
C ILE A 11 13.50 8.66 -32.41
N LEU A 12 12.83 8.83 -33.56
CA LEU A 12 11.36 8.78 -33.67
C LEU A 12 10.80 7.41 -33.26
N LEU A 13 11.42 6.32 -33.71
CA LEU A 13 11.02 4.96 -33.32
C LEU A 13 11.21 4.72 -31.82
N LEU A 14 12.32 5.20 -31.24
CA LEU A 14 12.57 5.13 -29.80
C LEU A 14 11.53 5.93 -29.00
N ILE A 15 11.17 7.14 -29.43
CA ILE A 15 10.15 7.97 -28.77
C ILE A 15 8.77 7.30 -28.84
N LEU A 16 8.37 6.77 -29.99
CA LEU A 16 7.09 6.06 -30.17
C LEU A 16 7.04 4.79 -29.32
N PHE A 17 8.14 4.04 -29.24
CA PHE A 17 8.26 2.86 -28.41
C PHE A 17 8.09 3.21 -26.93
N VAL A 18 8.88 4.16 -26.41
CA VAL A 18 8.80 4.60 -25.00
C VAL A 18 7.38 5.10 -24.64
N SER A 19 6.74 5.84 -25.55
CA SER A 19 5.37 6.35 -25.33
C SER A 19 4.34 5.23 -25.19
N SER A 20 4.47 4.18 -26.01
CA SER A 20 3.57 3.01 -25.98
C SER A 20 3.67 2.23 -24.67
N PHE A 21 4.89 1.99 -24.16
CA PHE A 21 5.09 1.32 -22.86
C PHE A 21 4.59 2.14 -21.67
N SER A 22 4.70 3.47 -21.74
CA SER A 22 4.17 4.34 -20.69
C SER A 22 2.64 4.30 -20.66
N ALA A 23 1.98 4.28 -21.82
CA ALA A 23 0.53 4.18 -21.91
C ALA A 23 0.00 2.86 -21.33
N THR A 24 0.57 1.72 -21.71
CA THR A 24 0.14 0.39 -21.22
C THR A 24 0.31 0.25 -19.70
N ALA A 25 1.40 0.77 -19.15
CA ALA A 25 1.65 0.75 -17.71
C ALA A 25 0.62 1.60 -16.93
N GLN A 26 0.26 2.78 -17.47
CA GLN A 26 -0.75 3.63 -16.87
C GLN A 26 -2.15 3.00 -16.94
N ASP A 27 -2.47 2.29 -18.01
CA ASP A 27 -3.75 1.60 -18.13
C ASP A 27 -3.84 0.38 -17.20
N LEU A 28 -2.74 -0.36 -17.02
CA LEU A 28 -2.65 -1.40 -15.99
C LEU A 28 -2.87 -0.81 -14.59
N LEU A 29 -2.23 0.32 -14.28
CA LEU A 29 -2.39 0.98 -12.98
C LEU A 29 -3.84 1.43 -12.75
N ARG A 30 -4.44 2.12 -13.72
CA ARG A 30 -5.83 2.60 -13.63
C ARG A 30 -6.81 1.46 -13.45
N SER A 31 -6.69 0.42 -14.28
CA SER A 31 -7.56 -0.77 -14.20
C SER A 31 -7.38 -1.53 -12.88
N SER A 32 -6.14 -1.63 -12.38
CA SER A 32 -5.82 -2.27 -11.11
C SER A 32 -6.38 -1.51 -9.91
N CYS A 33 -6.43 -0.18 -9.94
CA CYS A 33 -6.91 0.65 -8.83
C CYS A 33 -8.41 1.00 -8.89
N SER A 34 -9.11 0.71 -9.99
CA SER A 34 -10.43 1.29 -10.30
C SER A 34 -11.53 1.05 -9.27
N HIS A 35 -11.56 -0.13 -8.63
CA HIS A 35 -12.53 -0.46 -7.58
C HIS A 35 -11.90 -0.57 -6.19
N ALA A 36 -10.68 -0.03 -6.02
CA ALA A 36 -10.10 0.11 -4.69
C ALA A 36 -10.95 1.06 -3.84
N ARG A 37 -10.87 0.96 -2.50
CA ARG A 37 -11.61 1.89 -1.63
C ARG A 37 -11.15 3.34 -1.80
N TYR A 38 -9.87 3.55 -2.13
CA TYR A 38 -9.29 4.87 -2.36
C TYR A 38 -8.55 4.92 -3.71
N PRO A 39 -9.26 4.93 -4.87
CA PRO A 39 -8.65 4.78 -6.20
C PRO A 39 -7.65 5.89 -6.54
N ALA A 40 -7.98 7.15 -6.24
CA ALA A 40 -7.09 8.28 -6.50
C ALA A 40 -5.78 8.17 -5.70
N LEU A 41 -5.87 7.74 -4.44
CA LEU A 41 -4.69 7.50 -3.61
C LEU A 41 -3.85 6.35 -4.16
N CYS A 42 -4.50 5.24 -4.55
CA CYS A 42 -3.85 4.07 -5.16
C CYS A 42 -3.01 4.48 -6.38
N ILE A 43 -3.64 5.17 -7.35
CA ILE A 43 -2.98 5.64 -8.58
C ILE A 43 -1.81 6.58 -8.23
N LYS A 44 -2.06 7.58 -7.38
CA LYS A 44 -1.03 8.55 -6.98
C LYS A 44 0.18 7.87 -6.36
N THR A 45 -0.03 6.92 -5.46
CA THR A 45 1.06 6.26 -4.73
C THR A 45 1.79 5.22 -5.55
N LEU A 46 1.13 4.62 -6.53
CA LEU A 46 1.69 3.52 -7.32
C LEU A 46 2.20 3.94 -8.69
N SER A 47 1.94 5.18 -9.13
CA SER A 47 2.46 5.71 -10.40
C SER A 47 3.97 5.49 -10.61
N PRO A 48 4.86 5.62 -9.61
CA PRO A 48 6.29 5.35 -9.80
C PRO A 48 6.63 3.87 -10.05
N TYR A 49 5.71 2.95 -9.73
CA TYR A 49 5.88 1.50 -9.85
C TYR A 49 5.17 0.92 -11.08
N ALA A 50 4.33 1.71 -11.74
CA ALA A 50 3.68 1.35 -13.00
C ALA A 50 4.66 1.57 -14.17
N THR A 51 5.60 0.64 -14.31
CA THR A 51 6.54 0.60 -15.44
C THR A 51 5.98 -0.26 -16.58
N GLY A 52 6.57 -0.15 -17.78
CA GLY A 52 6.11 -0.88 -18.97
C GLY A 52 6.08 -2.41 -18.84
N SER A 53 6.81 -2.98 -17.87
CA SER A 53 6.85 -4.41 -17.57
C SER A 53 6.14 -4.79 -16.26
N ALA A 54 5.45 -3.85 -15.62
CA ALA A 54 4.79 -4.10 -14.34
C ALA A 54 3.65 -5.12 -14.51
N THR A 55 3.49 -5.98 -13.51
CA THR A 55 2.39 -6.94 -13.40
C THR A 55 1.44 -6.55 -12.26
N PRO A 56 0.23 -7.13 -12.18
CA PRO A 56 -0.64 -6.97 -11.00
C PRO A 56 0.05 -7.37 -9.69
N MET A 57 0.92 -8.39 -9.72
CA MET A 57 1.72 -8.81 -8.57
C MET A 57 2.71 -7.71 -8.16
N ASP A 58 3.38 -7.06 -9.11
CA ASP A 58 4.31 -5.95 -8.82
C ASP A 58 3.58 -4.77 -8.17
N LEU A 59 2.39 -4.42 -8.66
CA LEU A 59 1.57 -3.35 -8.08
C LEU A 59 1.10 -3.69 -6.66
N ALA A 60 0.71 -4.94 -6.40
CA ALA A 60 0.34 -5.38 -5.05
C ALA A 60 1.54 -5.34 -4.09
N GLN A 61 2.71 -5.84 -4.51
CA GLN A 61 3.93 -5.75 -3.71
C GLN A 61 4.34 -4.29 -3.47
N ALA A 62 4.24 -3.43 -4.47
CA ALA A 62 4.51 -2.00 -4.34
C ALA A 62 3.56 -1.34 -3.33
N ALA A 63 2.26 -1.66 -3.37
CA ALA A 63 1.29 -1.16 -2.40
C ALA A 63 1.64 -1.56 -0.97
N VAL A 64 2.01 -2.82 -0.73
CA VAL A 64 2.47 -3.28 0.59
C VAL A 64 3.75 -2.56 1.01
N ARG A 65 4.71 -2.34 0.12
CA ARG A 65 5.95 -1.59 0.42
C ARG A 65 5.65 -0.14 0.81
N VAL A 66 4.75 0.54 0.10
CA VAL A 66 4.32 1.91 0.40
C VAL A 66 3.64 1.95 1.77
N SER A 67 2.70 1.04 2.04
CA SER A 67 2.04 0.94 3.34
C SER A 67 3.05 0.69 4.47
N LEU A 68 3.95 -0.28 4.30
CA LEU A 68 5.00 -0.60 5.28
C LEU A 68 5.92 0.59 5.58
N ALA A 69 6.35 1.31 4.55
CA ALA A 69 7.19 2.50 4.72
C ALA A 69 6.47 3.60 5.52
N ARG A 70 5.17 3.80 5.26
CA ARG A 70 4.34 4.76 6.00
C ARG A 70 4.06 4.32 7.42
N SER A 71 3.79 3.03 7.65
CA SER A 71 3.64 2.45 9.00
C SER A 71 4.92 2.59 9.83
N ARG A 72 6.10 2.39 9.23
CA ARG A 72 7.39 2.60 9.92
C ARG A 72 7.59 4.06 10.33
N SER A 73 7.34 4.99 9.40
CA SER A 73 7.41 6.42 9.70
C SER A 73 6.43 6.83 10.80
N LEU A 74 5.22 6.27 10.79
CA LEU A 74 4.22 6.49 11.82
C LEU A 74 4.66 5.89 13.17
N SER A 75 5.21 4.67 13.17
CA SER A 75 5.73 4.00 14.37
C SER A 75 6.79 4.85 15.06
N THR A 76 7.77 5.38 14.31
CA THR A 76 8.76 6.31 14.84
C THR A 76 8.10 7.55 15.43
N TYR A 77 7.15 8.15 14.70
CA TYR A 77 6.43 9.33 15.16
C TYR A 77 5.70 9.11 16.49
N VAL A 78 4.85 8.08 16.59
CA VAL A 78 4.06 7.83 17.82
C VAL A 78 4.94 7.44 19.00
N THR A 79 6.06 6.76 18.76
CA THR A 79 7.04 6.41 19.80
C THR A 79 7.74 7.67 20.34
N THR A 80 8.17 8.58 19.45
CA THR A 80 8.76 9.87 19.85
C THR A 80 7.73 10.73 20.59
N LEU A 81 6.49 10.76 20.12
CA LEU A 81 5.43 11.52 20.78
C LEU A 81 5.14 10.96 22.17
N GLN A 82 5.12 9.63 22.32
CA GLN A 82 4.91 8.97 23.60
C GLN A 82 5.99 9.37 24.62
N SER A 83 7.27 9.37 24.22
CA SER A 83 8.37 9.74 25.12
C SER A 83 8.31 11.22 25.54
N GLN A 84 7.88 12.11 24.65
CA GLN A 84 7.66 13.52 24.97
C GLN A 84 6.52 13.72 25.97
N MET A 85 5.41 12.98 25.82
CA MET A 85 4.25 13.07 26.70
C MET A 85 4.47 12.44 28.08
N GLN A 86 5.43 11.52 28.23
CA GLN A 86 5.78 10.95 29.54
C GLN A 86 6.29 11.99 30.53
N GLN A 87 6.87 13.08 30.03
CA GLN A 87 7.42 14.17 30.85
C GLN A 87 6.36 15.19 31.29
N GLN A 88 5.13 15.08 30.78
CA GLN A 88 4.03 16.00 31.09
C GLN A 88 3.11 15.41 32.17
N ALA A 89 2.85 16.18 33.23
CA ALA A 89 1.91 15.84 34.29
C ALA A 89 0.72 16.81 34.28
N PRO A 90 -0.53 16.35 34.52
CA PRO A 90 -0.96 14.95 34.79
C PRO A 90 -1.23 14.11 33.52
N PRO A 91 -1.35 12.76 33.64
CA PRO A 91 -1.79 11.89 32.54
C PRO A 91 -3.09 12.35 31.89
N SER A 92 -3.07 12.58 30.58
CA SER A 92 -4.29 12.76 29.78
C SER A 92 -4.81 11.42 29.25
N THR A 93 -6.10 11.36 28.91
CA THR A 93 -6.71 10.22 28.18
C THR A 93 -5.95 9.94 26.88
N ASP A 94 -5.51 10.98 26.17
CA ASP A 94 -4.68 10.88 24.96
C ASP A 94 -3.36 10.15 25.22
N ARG A 95 -2.77 10.26 26.41
CA ARG A 95 -1.52 9.58 26.74
C ARG A 95 -1.69 8.06 26.84
N ALA A 96 -2.81 7.60 27.39
CA ALA A 96 -3.15 6.18 27.44
C ALA A 96 -3.44 5.64 26.03
N ALA A 97 -4.30 6.34 25.27
CA ALA A 97 -4.61 5.99 23.89
C ALA A 97 -3.36 5.93 22.99
N LEU A 98 -2.42 6.85 23.19
CA LEU A 98 -1.16 6.86 22.46
C LEU A 98 -0.29 5.64 22.79
N LYS A 99 -0.25 5.21 24.05
CA LYS A 99 0.51 3.99 24.43
C LYS A 99 -0.02 2.76 23.70
N ASP A 100 -1.33 2.58 23.64
CA ASP A 100 -1.93 1.46 22.92
C ASP A 100 -1.72 1.60 21.41
N CYS A 101 -1.83 2.81 20.87
CA CYS A 101 -1.56 3.06 19.46
C CYS A 101 -0.11 2.71 19.06
N VAL A 102 0.87 2.99 19.91
CA VAL A 102 2.28 2.60 19.66
C VAL A 102 2.39 1.09 19.41
N LEU A 103 1.73 0.27 20.23
CA LEU A 103 1.70 -1.19 20.06
C LEU A 103 1.01 -1.60 18.75
N GLN A 104 -0.18 -1.05 18.50
CA GLN A 104 -0.96 -1.37 17.29
C GLN A 104 -0.22 -1.03 15.98
N ILE A 105 0.51 0.09 15.97
CA ILE A 105 1.29 0.48 14.79
C ILE A 105 2.57 -0.36 14.66
N ALA A 106 3.21 -0.76 15.76
CA ALA A 106 4.32 -1.71 15.71
C ALA A 106 3.87 -3.07 15.12
N ASP A 107 2.74 -3.61 15.61
CA ASP A 107 2.17 -4.84 15.08
C ASP A 107 1.81 -4.69 13.59
N SER A 108 1.29 -3.53 13.19
CA SER A 108 1.02 -3.24 11.76
C SER A 108 2.29 -3.31 10.89
N VAL A 109 3.44 -2.87 11.40
CA VAL A 109 4.72 -2.97 10.69
C VAL A 109 5.13 -4.43 10.51
N ASP A 110 4.96 -5.25 11.53
CA ASP A 110 5.29 -6.68 11.48
C ASP A 110 4.38 -7.44 10.52
N GLU A 111 3.07 -7.22 10.60
CA GLU A 111 2.08 -7.84 9.72
C GLU A 111 2.27 -7.44 8.25
N LEU A 112 2.61 -6.18 7.96
CA LEU A 112 2.95 -5.75 6.59
C LEU A 112 4.28 -6.33 6.11
N THR A 113 5.24 -6.53 7.01
CA THR A 113 6.52 -7.19 6.70
C THR A 113 6.29 -8.65 6.33
N ARG A 114 5.48 -9.37 7.11
CA ARG A 114 5.06 -10.74 6.83
C ARG A 114 4.30 -10.82 5.51
N THR A 115 3.35 -9.91 5.28
CA THR A 115 2.60 -9.81 4.01
C THR A 115 3.55 -9.73 2.82
N LEU A 116 4.54 -8.85 2.87
CA LEU A 116 5.51 -8.69 1.78
C LEU A 116 6.34 -9.96 1.57
N SER A 117 6.64 -10.71 2.63
CA SER A 117 7.32 -12.00 2.54
C SER A 117 6.49 -13.03 1.76
N GLU A 118 5.19 -13.16 2.06
CA GLU A 118 4.31 -14.07 1.31
C GLU A 118 4.26 -13.72 -0.16
N LEU A 119 4.05 -12.44 -0.49
CA LEU A 119 3.96 -11.99 -1.88
C LEU A 119 5.26 -12.24 -2.67
N LYS A 120 6.41 -12.24 -2.01
CA LYS A 120 7.71 -12.56 -2.64
C LYS A 120 7.90 -14.06 -2.86
N ASN A 121 7.39 -14.89 -1.96
CA ASN A 121 7.48 -16.34 -2.04
C ASN A 121 6.36 -16.96 -2.91
N MET A 122 5.32 -16.17 -3.20
CA MET A 122 4.18 -16.57 -4.00
C MET A 122 4.55 -16.73 -5.47
N ARG A 123 4.19 -17.89 -6.03
CA ARG A 123 4.36 -18.21 -7.45
C ARG A 123 3.02 -18.66 -8.02
N VAL A 124 2.55 -18.00 -9.06
CA VAL A 124 1.29 -18.36 -9.73
C VAL A 124 1.42 -19.78 -10.30
N GLY A 125 0.36 -20.59 -10.15
CA GLY A 125 0.33 -21.97 -10.65
C GLY A 125 1.00 -23.02 -9.75
N THR A 126 1.54 -22.66 -8.58
CA THR A 126 2.06 -23.65 -7.63
C THR A 126 1.01 -24.08 -6.61
N ALA A 127 1.17 -25.28 -6.05
CA ALA A 127 0.30 -25.79 -4.98
C ALA A 127 0.30 -24.88 -3.74
N SER A 128 1.38 -24.14 -3.48
CA SER A 128 1.50 -23.20 -2.36
C SER A 128 0.89 -21.82 -2.62
N PHE A 129 0.45 -21.52 -3.85
CA PHE A 129 -0.04 -20.19 -4.23
C PHE A 129 -1.18 -19.70 -3.32
N GLN A 130 -2.21 -20.52 -3.14
CA GLN A 130 -3.39 -20.16 -2.34
C GLN A 130 -3.04 -19.98 -0.85
N TRP A 131 -2.09 -20.75 -0.33
CA TRP A 131 -1.62 -20.63 1.04
C TRP A 131 -0.95 -19.28 1.28
N HIS A 132 0.01 -18.89 0.42
CA HIS A 132 0.65 -17.58 0.50
C HIS A 132 -0.36 -16.44 0.34
N LEU A 133 -1.33 -16.60 -0.57
CA LEU A 133 -2.34 -15.57 -0.82
C LEU A 133 -3.27 -15.38 0.38
N SER A 134 -3.68 -16.46 1.02
CA SER A 134 -4.49 -16.42 2.24
C SER A 134 -3.74 -15.74 3.39
N ASN A 135 -2.47 -16.07 3.60
CA ASN A 135 -1.63 -15.43 4.61
C ASN A 135 -1.45 -13.94 4.35
N ALA A 136 -1.12 -13.56 3.12
CA ALA A 136 -0.96 -12.15 2.73
C ALA A 136 -2.24 -11.35 3.00
N ARG A 137 -3.41 -11.90 2.66
CA ARG A 137 -4.72 -11.27 2.95
C ARG A 137 -4.97 -11.14 4.44
N THR A 138 -4.68 -12.18 5.20
CA THR A 138 -4.87 -12.22 6.66
C THR A 138 -4.03 -11.13 7.33
N TRP A 139 -2.72 -11.13 7.08
CA TRP A 139 -1.79 -10.19 7.72
C TRP A 139 -2.06 -8.74 7.30
N THR A 140 -2.38 -8.49 6.02
CA THR A 140 -2.78 -7.13 5.61
C THR A 140 -4.08 -6.68 6.27
N SER A 141 -5.05 -7.58 6.43
CA SER A 141 -6.31 -7.28 7.11
C SER A 141 -6.09 -6.98 8.58
N THR A 142 -5.23 -7.76 9.26
CA THR A 142 -4.81 -7.50 10.64
C THR A 142 -4.17 -6.13 10.78
N SER A 143 -3.22 -5.76 9.88
CA SER A 143 -2.63 -4.42 9.88
C SER A 143 -3.69 -3.31 9.73
N LEU A 144 -4.71 -3.52 8.90
CA LEU A 144 -5.80 -2.55 8.74
C LEU A 144 -6.65 -2.44 10.01
N THR A 145 -6.97 -3.57 10.66
CA THR A 145 -7.66 -3.61 11.95
C THR A 145 -6.88 -2.87 13.01
N ASN A 146 -5.56 -3.06 13.10
CA ASN A 146 -4.72 -2.37 14.07
C ASN A 146 -4.72 -0.85 13.86
N CYS A 147 -4.76 -0.38 12.61
CA CYS A 147 -4.94 1.05 12.29
C CYS A 147 -6.29 1.57 12.83
N TYR A 148 -7.38 0.82 12.61
CA TYR A 148 -8.70 1.17 13.14
C TYR A 148 -8.72 1.18 14.68
N SER A 149 -8.15 0.16 15.31
CA SER A 149 -8.05 0.05 16.76
C SER A 149 -7.31 1.23 17.36
N CYS A 150 -6.15 1.63 16.80
CA CYS A 150 -5.44 2.83 17.24
C CYS A 150 -6.35 4.08 17.16
N VAL A 151 -7.01 4.32 16.02
CA VAL A 151 -7.90 5.49 15.85
C VAL A 151 -9.04 5.47 16.86
N SER A 152 -9.69 4.32 17.05
CA SER A 152 -10.79 4.16 18.00
C SER A 152 -10.36 4.35 19.45
N GLY A 153 -9.11 4.01 19.79
CA GLY A 153 -8.55 4.20 21.14
C GLY A 153 -8.47 5.66 21.57
N PHE A 154 -8.38 6.59 20.62
CA PHE A 154 -8.47 8.03 20.90
C PHE A 154 -9.92 8.53 21.09
N GLY A 155 -10.93 7.70 20.84
CA GLY A 155 -12.34 8.06 21.00
C GLY A 155 -12.73 9.42 20.38
N GLY A 156 -13.64 10.12 21.06
CA GLY A 156 -14.04 11.49 20.75
C GLY A 156 -13.02 12.56 21.17
N SER A 157 -11.73 12.24 21.30
CA SER A 157 -10.71 13.23 21.62
C SER A 157 -10.65 14.33 20.54
N ASP A 158 -10.87 15.57 20.98
CA ASP A 158 -10.72 16.80 20.20
C ASP A 158 -9.35 17.47 20.47
N GLY A 159 -8.50 16.82 21.24
CA GLY A 159 -7.15 17.27 21.53
C GLY A 159 -6.29 17.28 20.27
N LYS A 160 -5.43 18.30 20.13
CA LYS A 160 -4.52 18.44 18.97
C LYS A 160 -3.69 17.18 18.71
N VAL A 161 -3.22 16.52 19.79
CA VAL A 161 -2.47 15.27 19.71
C VAL A 161 -3.32 14.14 19.14
N GLY A 162 -4.50 13.89 19.73
CA GLY A 162 -5.42 12.86 19.24
C GLY A 162 -5.82 13.07 17.78
N LEU A 163 -6.11 14.30 17.37
CA LEU A 163 -6.46 14.63 15.98
C LEU A 163 -5.31 14.37 15.01
N ASP A 164 -4.08 14.80 15.33
CA ASP A 164 -2.93 14.58 14.45
C ASP A 164 -2.56 13.08 14.34
N VAL A 165 -2.60 12.33 15.45
CA VAL A 165 -2.36 10.87 15.42
C VAL A 165 -3.44 10.18 14.57
N LYS A 166 -4.73 10.47 14.81
CA LYS A 166 -5.85 9.90 14.02
C LYS A 166 -5.68 10.18 12.53
N GLN A 167 -5.31 11.40 12.14
CA GLN A 167 -5.09 11.76 10.75
C GLN A 167 -3.98 10.92 10.10
N ARG A 168 -2.85 10.76 10.77
CA ARG A 168 -1.71 9.99 10.24
C ARG A 168 -2.02 8.50 10.16
N VAL A 169 -2.68 7.95 11.17
CA VAL A 169 -3.08 6.53 11.19
C VAL A 169 -4.11 6.25 10.10
N ASN A 170 -5.09 7.13 9.90
CA ASN A 170 -6.05 7.01 8.80
C ASN A 170 -5.34 7.01 7.44
N SER A 171 -4.33 7.87 7.24
CA SER A 171 -3.55 7.86 6.01
C SER A 171 -2.85 6.52 5.76
N VAL A 172 -2.32 5.86 6.81
CA VAL A 172 -1.75 4.51 6.69
C VAL A 172 -2.85 3.49 6.38
N GLY A 173 -3.98 3.53 7.11
CA GLY A 173 -5.11 2.64 6.89
C GLY A 173 -5.66 2.71 5.46
N MET A 174 -5.73 3.90 4.85
CA MET A 174 -6.14 4.06 3.45
C MET A 174 -5.20 3.35 2.47
N LEU A 175 -3.89 3.44 2.69
CA LEU A 175 -2.88 2.76 1.88
C LEU A 175 -2.95 1.24 2.07
N THR A 176 -3.06 0.78 3.31
CA THR A 176 -3.21 -0.65 3.65
C THR A 176 -4.49 -1.23 3.07
N SER A 177 -5.60 -0.48 3.07
CA SER A 177 -6.86 -0.89 2.43
C SER A 177 -6.71 -1.09 0.91
N ASN A 178 -6.02 -0.17 0.23
CA ASN A 178 -5.71 -0.34 -1.20
C ASN A 178 -4.77 -1.54 -1.44
N ALA A 179 -3.78 -1.76 -0.57
CA ALA A 179 -2.89 -2.92 -0.67
C ALA A 179 -3.68 -4.23 -0.53
N LEU A 180 -4.57 -4.34 0.46
CA LEU A 180 -5.44 -5.52 0.65
C LEU A 180 -6.32 -5.77 -0.58
N TYR A 181 -6.88 -4.70 -1.15
CA TYR A 181 -7.67 -4.80 -2.37
C TYR A 181 -6.84 -5.39 -3.52
N LEU A 182 -5.64 -4.85 -3.78
CA LEU A 182 -4.77 -5.35 -4.86
C LEU A 182 -4.35 -6.80 -4.65
N ILE A 183 -3.98 -7.18 -3.42
CA ILE A 183 -3.68 -8.58 -3.05
C ILE A 183 -4.87 -9.47 -3.36
N THR A 184 -6.08 -9.02 -3.02
CA THR A 184 -7.31 -9.79 -3.23
C THR A 184 -7.54 -10.06 -4.71
N ARG A 185 -7.20 -9.11 -5.59
CA ARG A 185 -7.36 -9.26 -7.04
C ARG A 185 -6.39 -10.24 -7.68
N ILE A 186 -5.24 -10.54 -7.06
CA ILE A 186 -4.25 -11.51 -7.60
C ILE A 186 -4.89 -12.89 -7.80
N GLY A 187 -5.67 -13.37 -6.82
CA GLY A 187 -6.34 -14.68 -6.91
C GLY A 187 -7.71 -14.66 -7.61
N GLY A 188 -8.19 -13.49 -8.06
CA GLY A 188 -9.45 -13.35 -8.79
C GLY A 188 -9.28 -13.30 -10.31
N ALA A 189 -8.04 -13.18 -10.81
CA ALA A 189 -7.75 -13.12 -12.24
C ALA A 189 -7.91 -14.48 -12.97
N ASP A 190 -7.98 -15.60 -12.24
CA ASP A 190 -8.24 -16.94 -12.79
C ASP A 190 -9.73 -17.35 -12.80
N ASN A 191 -10.64 -16.50 -12.31
CA ASN A 191 -12.09 -16.76 -12.39
C ASN A 191 -12.79 -15.95 -13.51
N GLY A 192 -12.03 -15.48 -14.50
CA GLY A 192 -12.55 -14.92 -15.75
C GLY A 192 -13.08 -16.00 -16.69
N VAL A 193 -14.06 -16.78 -16.23
CA VAL A 193 -14.96 -17.52 -17.13
C VAL A 193 -15.76 -16.50 -17.93
N GLY A 194 -15.82 -16.73 -19.24
CA GLY A 194 -16.36 -15.82 -20.24
C GLY A 194 -17.82 -15.40 -20.04
N GLY A 195 -18.16 -14.29 -20.66
CA GLY A 195 -19.51 -13.78 -20.76
C GLY A 195 -19.57 -12.63 -21.75
N GLY A 196 -19.63 -12.97 -23.03
CA GLY A 196 -19.73 -12.02 -24.13
C GLY A 196 -20.07 -12.72 -25.45
N ASN A 197 -21.18 -13.45 -25.47
CA ASN A 197 -22.08 -13.60 -26.62
C ASN A 197 -23.47 -13.16 -26.15
#